data_AF-A0A935NXG9-F1
#
_entry.id   AF-A0A935NXG9-F1
#
_cell.length_a   1.000
_cell.length_b   1.000
_cell.length_c   1.000
_cell.angle_alpha   90.00
_cell.angle_beta   90.00
_cell.angle_gamma   90.00
#
_symmetry.space_group_name_H-M   'P 1'
#
loop_
_entity.id
_entity.type
_entity.pdbx_description
1 polymer ?
#
loop_
_entity_poly.entity_id
_entity_poly.type
_entity_poly.pdbx_seq_one_letter_code
_entity_poly.pdbx_strand_id
1 'polypeptide(L)'
;MPARFLDRWRAFADLVALLLGINVWISVVVLPAVFVDATGGARLVLLLLPLAVLGWGLLRGSETVLLGLFPAVVLLPMAVTPAMGGSHVYGPVRFALVVAGVIAYLFGVSFFATFHEPPAPRSVRTLTSAQAGRPQRWRRRERVYWMMVAMSVLMPAILLAWVLFEPSIQSYLEQMYPGRLALMTTMLAVGAIALYLGVYHYLFLGVLRPHRTGDRDIVAALSQAQAEAKVGRPRLRFYVGVAIALGAMAVLLFARHL
;
A
#
# COMPACT_ATOMS: atom_id res chain seq x y z
N MET A 1 8.89 19.72 -16.73
CA MET A 1 9.97 19.03 -16.00
C MET A 1 10.36 17.78 -16.78
N PRO A 2 11.64 17.56 -17.11
CA PRO A 2 12.01 16.62 -18.15
C PRO A 2 12.09 15.19 -17.60
N ALA A 3 11.85 14.19 -18.45
CA ALA A 3 11.77 12.75 -18.16
C ALA A 3 12.83 12.20 -17.16
N ARG A 4 14.00 12.82 -17.07
CA ARG A 4 15.06 12.48 -16.10
C ARG A 4 14.65 12.52 -14.62
N PHE A 5 13.61 13.27 -14.23
CA PHE A 5 13.15 13.30 -12.84
C PHE A 5 12.30 12.06 -12.50
N LEU A 6 11.46 11.63 -13.44
CA LEU A 6 10.62 10.42 -13.31
C LEU A 6 11.47 9.16 -13.16
N ASP A 7 12.55 9.06 -13.96
CA ASP A 7 13.50 7.95 -13.86
C ASP A 7 14.23 7.93 -12.51
N ARG A 8 14.55 9.10 -11.96
CA ARG A 8 15.22 9.22 -10.65
C ARG A 8 14.29 8.85 -9.50
N TRP A 9 13.04 9.28 -9.53
CA TRP A 9 12.07 8.93 -8.48
C TRP A 9 11.80 7.43 -8.46
N ARG A 10 11.62 6.82 -9.64
CA ARG A 10 11.43 5.37 -9.74
C ARG A 10 12.68 4.62 -9.28
N ALA A 11 13.87 5.03 -9.71
CA ALA A 11 15.12 4.44 -9.24
C ALA A 11 15.29 4.58 -7.72
N PHE A 12 14.87 5.71 -7.15
CA PHE A 12 14.88 5.92 -5.69
C PHE A 12 13.88 4.98 -4.99
N ALA A 13 12.65 4.89 -5.48
CA ALA A 13 11.64 3.96 -4.96
C ALA A 13 12.11 2.50 -5.01
N ASP A 14 12.66 2.07 -6.15
CA ASP A 14 13.20 0.73 -6.35
C ASP A 14 14.39 0.47 -5.41
N LEU A 15 15.26 1.45 -5.21
CA LEU A 15 16.39 1.35 -4.27
C LEU A 15 15.92 1.22 -2.82
N VAL A 16 14.93 2.02 -2.40
CA VAL A 16 14.38 1.95 -1.04
C VAL A 16 13.69 0.59 -0.82
N ALA A 17 12.90 0.13 -1.79
CA ALA A 17 12.25 -1.18 -1.74
C ALA A 17 13.29 -2.33 -1.70
N LEU A 18 14.38 -2.21 -2.46
CA LEU A 18 15.48 -3.16 -2.44
C LEU A 18 16.17 -3.20 -1.06
N LEU A 19 16.54 -2.05 -0.50
CA LEU A 19 17.23 -1.97 0.79
C LEU A 19 16.36 -2.52 1.93
N LEU A 20 15.08 -2.15 1.96
CA LEU A 20 14.13 -2.67 2.94
C LEU A 20 13.88 -4.17 2.75
N GLY A 21 13.76 -4.64 1.51
CA GLY A 21 13.59 -6.05 1.19
C GLY A 21 14.80 -6.89 1.59
N ILE A 22 16.01 -6.39 1.34
CA ILE A 22 17.27 -7.02 1.79
C ILE A 22 17.30 -7.07 3.32
N ASN A 23 16.92 -6.00 4.02
CA ASN A 23 16.88 -5.99 5.48
C ASN A 23 15.91 -7.06 6.03
N VAL A 24 14.70 -7.14 5.47
CA VAL A 24 13.72 -8.17 5.83
C VAL A 24 14.27 -9.56 5.55
N TRP A 25 14.88 -9.78 4.38
CA TRP A 25 15.49 -11.06 4.04
C TRP A 25 16.62 -11.45 5.02
N ILE A 26 17.52 -10.53 5.35
CA ILE A 26 18.60 -10.81 6.31
C ILE A 26 18.01 -11.17 7.68
N SER A 27 17.03 -10.39 8.14
CA SER A 27 16.46 -10.50 9.48
C SER A 27 15.55 -11.70 9.68
N VAL A 28 14.82 -12.10 8.63
CA VAL A 28 13.85 -13.21 8.68
C VAL A 28 14.45 -14.52 8.18
N VAL A 29 15.42 -14.49 7.27
CA VAL A 29 15.93 -15.70 6.62
C VAL A 29 17.38 -15.97 7.01
N VAL A 30 18.29 -15.03 6.75
CA VAL A 30 19.74 -15.27 6.88
C VAL A 30 20.16 -15.44 8.33
N LEU A 31 19.77 -14.51 9.21
CA LEU A 31 20.18 -14.53 10.62
C LEU A 31 19.70 -15.81 11.33
N PRO A 32 18.43 -16.23 11.22
CA PRO A 32 17.99 -17.51 11.75
C PRO A 32 18.69 -18.72 11.13
N ALA A 33 18.95 -18.69 9.81
CA ALA A 33 19.63 -19.78 9.13
C ALA A 33 21.03 -20.01 9.67
N VAL A 34 21.77 -18.94 9.90
CA VAL A 34 23.12 -19.01 10.49
C VAL A 34 23.04 -19.50 11.94
N PHE A 35 22.05 -19.04 12.70
CA PHE A 35 21.90 -19.41 14.11
C PHE A 35 21.58 -20.89 14.34
N VAL A 36 20.83 -21.51 13.42
CA VAL A 36 20.41 -22.93 13.49
C VAL A 36 21.26 -23.82 12.56
N ASP A 37 22.36 -23.29 12.01
CA ASP A 37 23.26 -23.98 11.08
C ASP A 37 22.54 -24.61 9.85
N ALA A 38 21.54 -23.89 9.33
CA ALA A 38 20.69 -24.32 8.23
C ALA A 38 21.15 -23.76 6.86
N THR A 39 22.46 -23.56 6.67
CA THR A 39 23.04 -22.90 5.49
C THR A 39 23.54 -23.85 4.39
N GLY A 40 23.59 -25.16 4.66
CA GLY A 40 24.19 -26.15 3.75
C GLY A 40 23.29 -26.69 2.63
N GLY A 41 23.92 -27.04 1.49
CA GLY A 41 23.35 -27.88 0.44
C GLY A 41 22.12 -27.30 -0.27
N ALA A 42 21.10 -28.15 -0.50
CA ALA A 42 19.86 -27.78 -1.20
C ALA A 42 19.06 -26.67 -0.49
N ARG A 43 19.31 -26.42 0.80
CA ARG A 43 18.67 -25.33 1.56
C ARG A 43 19.13 -23.95 1.12
N LEU A 44 20.32 -23.84 0.50
CA LEU A 44 20.82 -22.58 -0.02
C LEU A 44 19.90 -21.99 -1.11
N VAL A 45 19.24 -22.84 -1.90
CA VAL A 45 18.22 -22.41 -2.88
C VAL A 45 17.04 -21.76 -2.17
N LEU A 46 16.56 -22.35 -1.07
CA LEU A 46 15.46 -21.79 -0.27
C LEU A 46 15.85 -20.45 0.37
N LEU A 47 17.11 -20.29 0.79
CA LEU A 47 17.62 -19.04 1.35
C LEU A 47 17.73 -17.92 0.30
N LEU A 48 18.05 -18.26 -0.95
CA LEU A 48 18.21 -17.27 -2.04
C LEU A 48 16.90 -16.97 -2.78
N LEU A 49 15.89 -17.83 -2.69
CA LEU A 49 14.60 -17.67 -3.37
C LEU A 49 13.92 -16.32 -3.06
N PRO A 50 13.87 -15.81 -1.80
CA PRO A 50 13.30 -14.49 -1.52
C PRO A 50 14.00 -13.36 -2.27
N LEU A 51 15.33 -13.42 -2.42
CA LEU A 51 16.08 -12.40 -3.17
C LEU A 51 15.76 -12.45 -4.67
N ALA A 52 15.63 -13.65 -5.23
CA ALA A 52 15.23 -13.81 -6.63
C ALA A 52 13.84 -13.22 -6.88
N VAL A 53 12.89 -13.45 -5.96
CA VAL A 53 11.53 -12.90 -6.03
C VAL A 53 11.52 -11.38 -5.84
N LEU A 54 12.33 -10.84 -4.91
CA LEU A 54 12.49 -9.40 -4.71
C LEU A 54 13.01 -8.74 -5.98
N GLY A 55 14.09 -9.27 -6.56
CA GLY A 55 14.66 -8.79 -7.82
C GLY A 55 13.68 -8.86 -8.97
N TRP A 56 12.94 -9.97 -9.09
CA TRP A 56 11.89 -10.12 -10.10
C TRP A 56 10.76 -9.10 -9.94
N GLY A 57 10.30 -8.87 -8.71
CA GLY A 57 9.27 -7.89 -8.40
C GLY A 57 9.68 -6.47 -8.79
N LEU A 58 10.93 -6.08 -8.48
CA LEU A 58 11.49 -4.78 -8.86
C LEU A 58 11.64 -4.64 -10.37
N LEU A 59 12.20 -5.66 -11.05
CA LEU A 59 12.39 -5.64 -12.51
C LEU A 59 11.07 -5.52 -13.27
N ARG A 60 10.00 -6.15 -12.78
CA ARG A 60 8.66 -6.06 -13.37
C ARG A 60 7.87 -4.83 -12.91
N GLY A 61 8.33 -4.11 -11.88
CA GLY A 61 7.54 -3.09 -11.19
C GLY A 61 6.20 -3.65 -10.68
N SER A 62 6.19 -4.90 -10.23
CA SER A 62 4.96 -5.62 -9.90
C SER A 62 4.63 -5.52 -8.41
N GLU A 63 3.60 -4.74 -8.09
CA GLU A 63 3.10 -4.58 -6.72
C GLU A 63 2.66 -5.91 -6.11
N THR A 64 2.05 -6.79 -6.91
CA THR A 64 1.58 -8.11 -6.45
C THR A 64 2.74 -9.02 -6.06
N VAL A 65 3.85 -8.96 -6.79
CA VAL A 65 5.06 -9.72 -6.44
C VAL A 65 5.71 -9.15 -5.18
N LEU A 66 5.84 -7.83 -5.06
CA LEU A 66 6.51 -7.19 -3.93
C LEU A 66 5.68 -7.24 -2.63
N LEU A 67 4.37 -7.04 -2.69
CA LEU A 67 3.50 -7.03 -1.51
C LEU A 67 2.91 -8.42 -1.18
N GLY A 68 2.83 -9.32 -2.16
CA GLY A 68 2.26 -10.65 -1.98
C GLY A 68 3.31 -11.76 -1.97
N LEU A 69 3.96 -11.96 -3.12
CA LEU A 69 4.84 -13.12 -3.31
C LEU A 69 6.12 -13.04 -2.45
N PHE A 70 6.77 -11.88 -2.37
CA PHE A 70 7.99 -11.71 -1.60
C PHE A 70 7.79 -12.02 -0.10
N PRO A 71 6.82 -11.40 0.61
CA PRO A 71 6.57 -11.74 2.01
C PRO A 71 6.22 -13.21 2.23
N ALA A 72 5.48 -13.84 1.30
CA ALA A 72 5.15 -15.26 1.40
C ALA A 72 6.39 -16.15 1.26
N VAL A 73 7.26 -15.84 0.31
CA VAL A 73 8.49 -16.61 0.03
C VAL A 73 9.52 -16.45 1.14
N VAL A 74 9.57 -15.29 1.80
CA VAL A 74 10.40 -15.06 3.00
C VAL A 74 10.06 -16.05 4.13
N LEU A 75 8.83 -16.56 4.20
CA LEU A 75 8.40 -17.51 5.23
C LEU A 75 8.68 -18.99 4.88
N LEU A 76 9.03 -19.30 3.62
CA LEU A 76 9.29 -20.68 3.19
C LEU A 76 10.44 -21.37 3.94
N PRO A 77 11.60 -20.71 4.18
CA PRO A 77 12.68 -21.31 4.96
C PRO A 77 12.22 -21.72 6.37
N MET A 78 11.40 -20.89 7.03
CA MET A 78 10.82 -21.20 8.33
C MET A 78 9.82 -22.36 8.27
N ALA A 79 9.02 -22.45 7.20
CA ALA A 79 8.10 -23.56 7.01
C ALA A 79 8.83 -24.90 6.84
N VAL A 80 9.98 -24.90 6.16
CA VAL A 80 10.79 -26.11 5.96
C VAL A 80 11.68 -26.43 7.17
N THR A 81 12.17 -25.40 7.88
CA THR A 81 13.03 -25.54 9.06
C THR A 81 12.41 -24.77 10.24
N PRO A 82 11.40 -25.35 10.94
CA PRO A 82 10.64 -24.65 11.99
C PRO A 82 11.50 -24.11 13.15
N ALA A 83 12.66 -24.73 13.38
CA ALA A 83 13.61 -24.27 14.39
C ALA A 83 14.09 -22.82 14.19
N MET A 84 14.07 -22.31 12.94
CA MET A 84 14.37 -20.90 12.63
C MET A 84 13.40 -19.91 13.29
N GLY A 85 12.14 -20.31 13.49
CA GLY A 85 11.10 -19.48 14.10
C GLY A 85 11.03 -19.61 15.63
N GLY A 86 11.95 -20.35 16.25
CA GLY A 86 11.93 -20.59 17.69
C GLY A 86 12.20 -19.32 18.51
N SER A 87 11.61 -19.24 19.70
CA SER A 87 11.82 -18.14 20.66
C SER A 87 13.28 -17.97 21.09
N HIS A 88 14.08 -19.04 21.04
CA HIS A 88 15.52 -19.00 21.28
C HIS A 88 16.30 -18.24 20.19
N VAL A 89 15.78 -18.20 18.96
CA VAL A 89 16.36 -17.44 17.84
C VAL A 89 15.88 -15.99 17.87
N TYR A 90 14.60 -15.79 18.15
CA TYR A 90 13.94 -14.48 18.21
C TYR A 90 13.61 -14.08 19.64
N GLY A 91 14.58 -13.46 20.34
CA GLY A 91 14.26 -12.74 21.57
C GLY A 91 13.38 -11.50 21.32
N PRO A 92 12.79 -10.88 22.36
CA PRO A 92 11.85 -9.76 22.24
C PRO A 92 12.38 -8.58 21.40
N VAL A 93 13.68 -8.26 21.56
CA VAL A 93 14.33 -7.17 20.81
C VAL A 93 14.43 -7.51 19.32
N ARG A 94 14.85 -8.74 18.97
CA ARG A 94 14.95 -9.19 17.57
C ARG A 94 13.58 -9.22 16.91
N PHE A 95 12.57 -9.69 17.63
CA PHE A 95 11.19 -9.66 17.16
C PHE A 95 10.73 -8.23 16.85
N ALA A 96 10.95 -7.27 17.76
CA ALA A 96 10.59 -5.87 17.53
C ALA A 96 11.29 -5.28 16.29
N LEU A 97 12.58 -5.57 16.10
CA LEU A 97 13.35 -5.12 14.92
C LEU A 97 12.82 -5.74 13.63
N VAL A 98 12.50 -7.03 13.62
CA VAL A 98 11.93 -7.73 12.46
C VAL A 98 10.56 -7.17 12.11
N VAL A 99 9.69 -7.02 13.11
CA VAL A 99 8.36 -6.42 12.94
C VAL A 99 8.49 -5.02 12.36
N ALA A 100 9.35 -4.16 12.93
CA ALA A 100 9.61 -2.83 12.42
C ALA A 100 10.14 -2.84 10.97
N GLY A 101 11.06 -3.74 10.64
CA GLY A 101 11.60 -3.90 9.28
C GLY A 101 10.55 -4.34 8.26
N VAL A 102 9.70 -5.31 8.61
CA VAL A 102 8.59 -5.78 7.76
C VAL A 102 7.56 -4.68 7.56
N ILE A 103 7.19 -3.96 8.62
CA ILE A 103 6.27 -2.81 8.51
C ILE A 103 6.86 -1.74 7.61
N ALA A 104 8.14 -1.38 7.82
CA ALA A 104 8.82 -0.39 7.00
C ALA A 104 8.87 -0.81 5.53
N TYR A 105 9.14 -2.09 5.25
CA TYR A 105 9.09 -2.65 3.90
C TYR A 105 7.71 -2.53 3.27
N LEU A 106 6.67 -3.06 3.93
CA LEU A 106 5.30 -3.04 3.41
C LEU A 106 4.81 -1.60 3.21
N PHE A 107 5.08 -0.72 4.16
CA PHE A 107 4.75 0.70 4.06
C PHE A 107 5.50 1.35 2.91
N GLY A 108 6.82 1.15 2.81
CA GLY A 108 7.65 1.70 1.74
C GLY A 108 7.17 1.26 0.37
N VAL A 109 7.04 -0.05 0.14
CA VAL A 109 6.56 -0.58 -1.14
C VAL A 109 5.17 -0.06 -1.45
N SER A 110 4.22 -0.07 -0.52
CA SER A 110 2.86 0.42 -0.77
C SER A 110 2.82 1.93 -1.08
N PHE A 111 3.61 2.73 -0.36
CA PHE A 111 3.68 4.18 -0.55
C PHE A 111 4.31 4.54 -1.90
N PHE A 112 5.41 3.90 -2.27
CA PHE A 112 6.10 4.18 -3.53
C PHE A 112 5.38 3.58 -4.75
N ALA A 113 4.71 2.45 -4.58
CA ALA A 113 3.87 1.85 -5.61
C ALA A 113 2.64 2.71 -5.94
N THR A 114 1.98 3.28 -4.92
CA THR A 114 0.78 4.08 -5.14
C THR A 114 1.05 5.47 -5.73
N PHE A 115 2.27 6.00 -5.59
CA PHE A 115 2.64 7.32 -6.09
C PHE A 115 2.97 7.30 -7.59
N HIS A 116 1.94 7.39 -8.42
CA HIS A 116 2.10 7.64 -9.86
C HIS A 116 2.17 9.15 -10.09
N GLU A 117 3.38 9.68 -10.36
CA GLU A 117 3.51 11.09 -10.71
C GLU A 117 2.79 11.33 -12.06
N PRO A 118 1.75 12.18 -12.11
CA PRO A 118 0.97 12.37 -13.33
C PRO A 118 1.86 12.93 -14.44
N PRO A 119 1.57 12.61 -15.72
CA PRO A 119 2.33 13.16 -16.84
C PRO A 119 2.33 14.68 -16.78
N ALA A 120 3.46 15.29 -17.21
CA ALA A 120 3.65 16.73 -17.11
C ALA A 120 2.41 17.49 -17.64
N PRO A 121 1.81 18.38 -16.84
CA PRO A 121 0.56 19.02 -17.20
C PRO A 121 0.73 19.84 -18.48
N ARG A 122 -0.15 19.60 -19.47
CA ARG A 122 -0.17 20.38 -20.73
C ARG A 122 -0.55 21.84 -20.50
N SER A 123 -1.34 22.12 -19.46
CA SER A 123 -1.58 23.45 -18.96
C SER A 123 -1.79 23.41 -17.45
N VAL A 124 -1.27 24.42 -16.76
CA VAL A 124 -1.46 24.59 -15.31
C VAL A 124 -2.44 25.73 -15.13
N ARG A 125 -3.70 25.38 -14.83
CA ARG A 125 -4.69 26.34 -14.35
C ARG A 125 -4.85 26.11 -12.85
N THR A 126 -4.34 27.05 -12.06
CA THR A 126 -4.57 27.03 -10.62
C THR A 126 -6.06 27.23 -10.38
N LEU A 127 -6.74 26.16 -9.96
CA LEU A 127 -8.11 26.28 -9.50
C LEU A 127 -8.08 27.10 -8.20
N THR A 128 -8.91 28.13 -8.09
CA THR A 128 -9.07 28.91 -6.85
C THR A 128 -9.45 28.01 -5.67
N SER A 129 -10.11 26.88 -5.93
CA SER A 129 -10.40 25.84 -4.94
C SER A 129 -9.18 25.06 -4.42
N ALA A 130 -8.06 25.05 -5.16
CA ALA A 130 -6.80 24.44 -4.70
C ALA A 130 -6.05 25.33 -3.70
N GLN A 131 -6.35 26.64 -3.66
CA GLN A 131 -5.82 27.57 -2.66
C GLN A 131 -6.62 27.53 -1.35
N ALA A 132 -7.88 27.08 -1.40
CA ALA A 132 -8.64 26.77 -0.19
C ALA A 132 -8.04 25.51 0.44
N GLY A 133 -7.35 25.66 1.59
CA GLY A 133 -6.66 24.56 2.26
C GLY A 133 -7.54 23.33 2.52
N ARG A 134 -6.91 22.19 2.89
CA ARG A 134 -7.61 20.90 3.08
C ARG A 134 -8.87 21.05 3.95
N PRO A 135 -10.07 20.71 3.45
CA PRO A 135 -11.32 20.82 4.21
C PRO A 135 -11.29 19.98 5.48
N GLN A 136 -11.96 20.43 6.55
CA GLN A 136 -11.93 19.75 7.85
C GLN A 136 -12.38 18.27 7.79
N ARG A 137 -13.33 17.94 6.91
CA ARG A 137 -13.78 16.57 6.66
C ARG A 137 -12.67 15.64 6.13
N TRP A 138 -11.78 16.17 5.28
CA TRP A 138 -10.66 15.40 4.73
C TRP A 138 -9.61 15.13 5.81
N ARG A 139 -9.33 16.12 6.68
CA ARG A 139 -8.45 15.94 7.84
C ARG A 139 -9.01 14.90 8.84
N ARG A 140 -10.34 14.84 9.01
CA ARG A 140 -10.99 13.80 9.83
C ARG A 140 -10.82 12.41 9.20
N ARG A 141 -11.09 12.26 7.90
CA ARG A 141 -10.89 10.99 7.17
C ARG A 141 -9.43 10.51 7.21
N GLU A 142 -8.49 11.42 6.99
CA GLU A 142 -7.05 11.16 7.07
C GLU A 142 -6.65 10.60 8.44
N ARG A 143 -7.14 11.21 9.54
CA ARG A 143 -6.92 10.68 10.89
C ARG A 143 -7.50 9.27 11.08
N VAL A 144 -8.69 9.00 10.57
CA VAL A 144 -9.30 7.66 10.66
C VAL A 144 -8.45 6.63 9.92
N TYR A 145 -7.96 6.95 8.71
CA TYR A 145 -7.09 6.06 7.96
C TYR A 145 -5.77 5.80 8.69
N TRP A 146 -5.15 6.83 9.27
CA TRP A 146 -3.96 6.64 10.10
C TRP A 146 -4.21 5.80 11.34
N MET A 147 -5.35 5.97 12.02
CA MET A 147 -5.72 5.12 13.16
C MET A 147 -5.94 3.67 12.70
N MET A 148 -6.55 3.44 11.55
CA MET A 148 -6.74 2.09 11.01
C MET A 148 -5.43 1.41 10.63
N VAL A 149 -4.48 2.16 10.06
CA VAL A 149 -3.12 1.68 9.78
C VAL A 149 -2.44 1.33 11.10
N ALA A 150 -2.46 2.24 12.09
CA ALA A 150 -1.88 1.97 13.40
C ALA A 150 -2.49 0.72 14.05
N MET A 151 -3.81 0.56 14.02
CA MET A 151 -4.48 -0.63 14.57
C MET A 151 -4.09 -1.90 13.82
N SER A 152 -4.04 -1.88 12.49
CA SER A 152 -3.65 -3.05 11.68
C SER A 152 -2.23 -3.54 11.92
N VAL A 153 -1.39 -2.71 12.51
CA VAL A 153 0.02 -3.01 12.78
C VAL A 153 0.24 -3.32 14.26
N LEU A 154 -0.20 -2.42 15.14
CA LEU A 154 0.08 -2.50 16.57
C LEU A 154 -0.65 -3.67 17.23
N MET A 155 -1.93 -3.86 16.95
CA MET A 155 -2.70 -4.92 17.59
C MET A 155 -2.16 -6.32 17.30
N PRO A 156 -1.93 -6.74 16.04
CA PRO A 156 -1.39 -8.07 15.78
C PRO A 156 0.06 -8.20 16.30
N ALA A 157 0.86 -7.13 16.26
CA ALA A 157 2.22 -7.17 16.80
C ALA A 157 2.23 -7.39 18.33
N ILE A 158 1.39 -6.66 19.08
CA ILE A 158 1.26 -6.81 20.53
C ILE A 158 0.72 -8.18 20.88
N LEU A 159 -0.31 -8.63 20.17
CA LEU A 159 -0.94 -9.92 20.40
C LEU A 159 0.02 -11.09 20.11
N LEU A 160 0.84 -10.99 19.07
CA LEU A 160 1.93 -11.95 18.84
C LEU A 160 3.01 -11.88 19.91
N ALA A 161 3.43 -10.67 20.32
CA ALA A 161 4.43 -10.52 21.37
C ALA A 161 3.95 -11.16 22.69
N TRP A 162 2.68 -10.98 23.05
CA TRP A 162 2.06 -11.63 24.20
C TRP A 162 2.11 -13.15 24.06
N VAL A 163 1.59 -13.70 22.96
CA VAL A 163 1.55 -15.17 22.77
C VAL A 163 2.95 -15.79 22.75
N LEU A 164 3.93 -15.11 22.17
CA LEU A 164 5.27 -15.66 21.96
C LEU A 164 6.20 -15.47 23.16
N PHE A 165 6.04 -14.41 23.96
CA PHE A 165 7.03 -14.05 24.99
C PHE A 165 6.50 -14.01 26.42
N GLU A 166 5.19 -14.10 26.64
CA GLU A 166 4.61 -14.03 27.98
C GLU A 166 4.92 -15.32 28.79
N PRO A 167 5.67 -15.23 29.91
CA PRO A 167 6.10 -16.42 30.66
C PRO A 167 4.94 -17.21 31.26
N SER A 168 3.87 -16.52 31.65
CA SER A 168 2.66 -17.16 32.20
C SER A 168 1.96 -18.05 31.17
N ILE A 169 1.91 -17.64 29.90
CA ILE A 169 1.35 -18.44 28.81
C ILE A 169 2.25 -19.64 28.51
N GLN A 170 3.57 -19.43 28.44
CA GLN A 170 4.51 -20.51 28.15
C GLN A 170 4.48 -21.59 29.23
N SER A 171 4.55 -21.19 30.50
CA SER A 171 4.48 -22.12 31.63
C SER A 171 3.15 -22.87 31.70
N TYR A 172 2.03 -22.20 31.42
CA TYR A 172 0.72 -22.84 31.33
C TYR A 172 0.67 -23.88 30.20
N LEU A 173 1.18 -23.54 29.01
CA LEU A 173 1.22 -24.46 27.87
C LEU A 173 2.18 -25.63 28.09
N GLU A 174 3.31 -25.40 28.75
CA GLU A 174 4.28 -26.44 29.15
C GLU A 174 3.62 -27.44 30.12
N GLN A 175 2.88 -26.94 31.11
CA GLN A 175 2.17 -27.76 32.09
C GLN A 175 1.07 -28.60 31.44
N MET A 176 0.30 -28.00 30.52
CA MET A 176 -0.83 -28.66 29.87
C MET A 176 -0.39 -29.60 28.74
N TYR A 177 0.70 -29.28 28.05
CA TYR A 177 1.20 -30.00 26.88
C TYR A 177 2.73 -30.21 26.92
N PRO A 178 3.22 -31.07 27.82
CA PRO A 178 4.64 -31.30 28.01
C PRO A 178 5.30 -31.79 26.71
N GLY A 179 6.46 -31.22 26.37
CA GLY A 179 7.20 -31.55 25.14
C GLY A 179 6.57 -31.06 23.84
N ARG A 180 5.43 -30.36 23.88
CA ARG A 180 4.74 -29.81 22.70
C ARG A 180 4.58 -28.29 22.73
N LEU A 181 5.31 -27.60 23.60
CA LEU A 181 5.23 -26.15 23.79
C LEU A 181 5.28 -25.39 22.45
N ALA A 182 6.31 -25.65 21.63
CA ALA A 182 6.52 -24.93 20.36
C ALA A 182 5.35 -25.08 19.37
N LEU A 183 4.72 -26.27 19.31
CA LEU A 183 3.58 -26.50 18.42
C LEU A 183 2.34 -25.76 18.95
N MET A 184 2.08 -25.83 20.26
CA MET A 184 0.93 -25.19 20.88
C MET A 184 1.02 -23.67 20.86
N THR A 185 2.20 -23.09 21.09
CA THR A 185 2.43 -21.64 20.95
C THR A 185 2.23 -21.19 19.50
N THR A 186 2.70 -21.96 18.52
CA THR A 186 2.48 -21.67 17.10
C THR A 186 0.99 -21.73 16.74
N MET A 187 0.27 -22.76 17.20
CA MET A 187 -1.17 -22.88 16.99
C MET A 187 -1.93 -21.72 17.63
N LEU A 188 -1.56 -21.31 18.84
CA LEU A 188 -2.13 -20.16 19.52
C LEU A 188 -1.85 -18.85 18.78
N ALA A 189 -0.63 -18.66 18.26
CA ALA A 189 -0.27 -17.48 17.48
C ALA A 189 -1.08 -17.40 16.17
N VAL A 190 -1.22 -18.52 15.45
CA VAL A 190 -2.05 -18.59 14.24
C VAL A 190 -3.51 -18.33 14.57
N GLY A 191 -4.04 -18.94 15.63
CA GLY A 191 -5.42 -18.72 16.07
C GLY A 191 -5.69 -17.26 16.45
N ALA A 192 -4.74 -16.63 17.14
CA ALA A 192 -4.85 -15.24 17.56
C ALA A 192 -4.76 -14.27 16.36
N ILE A 193 -3.90 -14.53 15.37
CA ILE A 193 -3.90 -13.79 14.10
C ILE A 193 -5.21 -13.99 13.35
N ALA A 194 -5.70 -15.22 13.21
CA ALA A 194 -6.93 -15.52 12.49
C ALA A 194 -8.14 -14.81 13.13
N LEU A 195 -8.22 -14.85 14.46
CA LEU A 195 -9.21 -14.10 15.22
C LEU A 195 -9.11 -12.60 14.94
N TYR A 196 -7.90 -12.03 15.02
CA TYR A 196 -7.68 -10.61 14.76
C TYR A 196 -8.06 -10.23 13.32
N LEU A 197 -7.73 -11.05 12.32
CA LEU A 197 -8.13 -10.83 10.93
C LEU A 197 -9.65 -10.84 10.77
N GLY A 198 -10.34 -11.77 11.46
CA GLY A 198 -11.81 -11.78 11.51
C GLY A 198 -12.36 -10.49 12.10
N VAL A 199 -11.88 -10.09 13.29
CA VAL A 199 -12.27 -8.84 13.96
C VAL A 199 -11.98 -7.62 13.07
N TYR A 200 -10.82 -7.57 12.43
CA TYR A 200 -10.42 -6.50 11.52
C TYR A 200 -11.35 -6.41 10.31
N HIS A 201 -11.68 -7.56 9.71
CA HIS A 201 -12.59 -7.63 8.56
C HIS A 201 -13.99 -7.12 8.92
N TYR A 202 -14.57 -7.59 10.02
CA TYR A 202 -15.94 -7.26 10.37
C TYR A 202 -16.09 -5.87 11.00
N LEU A 203 -15.20 -5.48 11.92
CA LEU A 203 -15.34 -4.22 12.66
C LEU A 203 -14.69 -3.04 11.94
N PHE A 204 -13.51 -3.23 11.34
CA PHE A 204 -12.73 -2.10 10.83
C PHE A 204 -12.95 -1.87 9.34
N LEU A 205 -12.87 -2.92 8.51
CA LEU A 205 -13.12 -2.80 7.07
C LEU A 205 -14.59 -2.48 6.74
N GLY A 206 -15.52 -2.91 7.60
CA GLY A 206 -16.94 -2.54 7.49
C GLY A 206 -17.16 -1.01 7.54
N VAL A 207 -16.41 -0.30 8.39
CA VAL A 207 -16.49 1.17 8.54
C VAL A 207 -15.96 1.92 7.30
N LEU A 208 -15.11 1.27 6.50
CA LEU A 208 -14.57 1.84 5.26
C LEU A 208 -15.48 1.65 4.04
N ARG A 209 -16.55 0.84 4.13
CA ARG A 209 -17.47 0.58 3.00
C ARG A 209 -18.07 1.87 2.40
N PRO A 210 -18.49 2.87 3.20
CA PRO A 210 -18.96 4.17 2.69
C PRO A 210 -17.84 5.03 2.08
N HIS A 211 -16.60 4.83 2.50
CA HIS A 211 -15.44 5.58 1.99
C HIS A 211 -14.96 5.05 0.63
N ARG A 212 -15.25 3.78 0.32
CA ARG A 212 -14.86 3.08 -0.92
C ARG A 212 -15.75 3.42 -2.13
N THR A 213 -16.98 3.88 -1.89
CA THR A 213 -17.98 4.11 -2.94
C THR A 213 -17.91 5.51 -3.58
N GLY A 214 -16.88 6.29 -3.26
CA GLY A 214 -16.70 7.65 -3.76
C GLY A 214 -17.58 8.67 -3.03
N ASP A 215 -17.11 9.90 -2.92
CA ASP A 215 -17.84 10.97 -2.24
C ASP A 215 -19.09 11.32 -3.07
N ARG A 216 -20.28 10.92 -2.59
CA ARG A 216 -21.56 11.19 -3.27
C ARG A 216 -21.71 12.68 -3.58
N ASP A 217 -21.21 13.53 -2.69
CA ASP A 217 -21.20 14.99 -2.86
C ASP A 217 -20.33 15.44 -4.03
N ILE A 218 -19.19 14.78 -4.28
CA ILE A 218 -18.31 15.11 -5.42
C ILE A 218 -18.95 14.65 -6.71
N VAL A 219 -19.55 13.44 -6.73
CA VAL A 219 -20.29 12.94 -7.91
C VAL A 219 -21.47 13.85 -8.22
N ALA A 220 -22.22 14.28 -7.19
CA ALA A 220 -23.31 15.22 -7.33
C ALA A 220 -22.82 16.60 -7.83
N ALA A 221 -21.76 17.15 -7.25
CA ALA A 221 -21.18 18.42 -7.68
C ALA A 221 -20.62 18.36 -9.11
N LEU A 222 -19.99 17.25 -9.52
CA LEU A 222 -19.55 17.03 -10.89
C LEU A 222 -20.73 16.95 -11.85
N SER A 223 -21.82 16.27 -11.45
CA SER A 223 -23.03 16.19 -12.27
C SER A 223 -23.70 17.55 -12.45
N GLN A 224 -23.71 18.39 -11.41
CA GLN A 224 -24.20 19.77 -11.46
C GLN A 224 -23.31 20.65 -12.34
N ALA A 225 -21.99 20.59 -12.17
CA ALA A 225 -21.04 21.33 -13.00
C ALA A 225 -21.13 20.93 -14.48
N GLN A 226 -21.35 19.64 -14.78
CA GLN A 226 -21.61 19.18 -16.15
C GLN A 226 -22.94 19.69 -16.70
N ALA A 227 -23.99 19.77 -15.88
CA ALA A 227 -25.27 20.33 -16.28
C ALA A 227 -25.15 21.84 -16.59
N GLU A 228 -24.46 22.60 -15.72
CA GLU A 228 -24.18 24.02 -15.93
C GLU A 228 -23.29 24.27 -17.16
N ALA A 229 -22.27 23.43 -17.39
CA ALA A 229 -21.43 23.51 -18.58
C ALA A 229 -22.21 23.21 -19.87
N LYS A 230 -23.24 22.34 -19.83
CA LYS A 230 -24.15 22.12 -20.97
C LYS A 230 -25.02 23.34 -21.25
N VAL A 231 -25.42 24.08 -20.22
CA VAL A 231 -26.18 25.35 -20.37
C VAL A 231 -25.30 26.46 -20.97
N GLY A 232 -24.00 26.44 -20.71
CA GLY A 232 -23.01 27.37 -21.29
C GLY A 232 -22.63 27.11 -22.75
N ARG A 233 -23.15 26.06 -23.41
CA ARG A 233 -22.94 25.87 -24.85
C ARG A 233 -23.68 26.98 -25.64
N PRO A 234 -23.05 27.61 -26.64
CA PRO A 234 -23.70 28.65 -27.44
C PRO A 234 -24.99 28.08 -28.06
N ARG A 235 -26.11 28.73 -27.74
CA ARG A 235 -27.45 28.34 -28.21
C ARG A 235 -27.48 28.44 -29.75
N LEU A 236 -28.28 27.60 -30.41
CA LEU A 236 -28.42 27.59 -31.89
C LEU A 236 -28.66 29.00 -32.47
N ARG A 237 -29.36 29.86 -31.71
CA ARG A 237 -29.64 31.26 -32.05
C ARG A 237 -28.38 32.13 -32.22
N PHE A 238 -27.30 31.85 -31.49
CA PHE A 238 -26.01 32.54 -31.65
C PHE A 238 -25.38 32.22 -33.01
N TYR A 239 -25.38 30.94 -33.40
CA TYR A 239 -24.87 30.52 -34.71
C TYR A 239 -25.69 31.09 -35.86
N VAL A 240 -27.02 31.13 -35.72
CA VAL A 240 -27.91 31.78 -36.69
C VAL A 240 -27.60 33.29 -36.79
N GLY A 241 -27.41 33.97 -35.66
CA GLY A 241 -27.01 35.38 -35.64
C GLY A 241 -25.68 35.64 -36.34
N VAL A 242 -24.66 34.80 -36.09
CA VAL A 242 -23.35 34.89 -36.76
C VAL A 242 -23.48 34.64 -38.27
N ALA A 243 -24.29 33.65 -38.68
CA ALA A 243 -24.51 33.37 -40.10
C ALA A 243 -25.21 34.53 -40.82
N ILE A 244 -26.21 35.16 -40.18
CA ILE A 244 -26.89 36.35 -40.72
C ILE A 244 -25.92 37.53 -40.83
N ALA A 245 -25.09 37.76 -39.81
CA ALA A 245 -24.10 38.84 -39.82
C ALA A 245 -23.05 38.65 -40.93
N LEU A 246 -22.56 37.42 -41.14
CA LEU A 246 -21.64 37.09 -42.23
C LEU A 246 -22.31 37.24 -43.60
N GLY A 247 -23.56 36.82 -43.75
CA GLY A 247 -24.34 37.00 -44.96
C GLY A 247 -24.52 38.48 -45.30
N ALA A 248 -24.90 39.31 -44.32
CA ALA A 248 -25.03 40.75 -44.49
C ALA A 248 -23.71 41.42 -44.87
N MET A 249 -22.59 41.01 -44.25
CA MET A 249 -21.26 41.48 -44.62
C MET A 249 -20.89 41.12 -46.06
N ALA A 250 -21.19 39.90 -46.50
CA ALA A 250 -20.93 39.46 -47.87
C ALA A 250 -21.76 40.25 -48.89
N VAL A 251 -23.04 40.51 -48.60
CA VAL A 251 -23.90 41.36 -49.43
C VAL A 251 -23.35 42.79 -49.51
N LEU A 252 -22.89 43.36 -48.39
CA LEU A 252 -22.29 44.69 -48.35
C LEU A 252 -20.99 44.78 -49.16
N LEU A 253 -20.16 43.74 -49.11
CA LEU A 253 -18.95 43.63 -49.93
C LEU A 253 -19.29 43.55 -51.42
N PHE A 254 -20.28 42.75 -51.80
CA PHE A 254 -20.72 42.64 -53.20
C PHE A 254 -21.31 43.95 -53.72
N ALA A 255 -22.14 44.63 -52.92
CA ALA A 255 -22.73 45.91 -53.29
C ALA A 255 -21.70 47.05 -53.40
N ARG A 256 -20.53 46.92 -52.77
CA ARG A 256 -19.43 47.88 -52.87
C ARG A 256 -18.53 47.65 -54.10
N HIS A 257 -18.57 46.45 -54.69
CA HIS A 257 -17.78 46.06 -55.86
C HIS A 257 -18.56 46.10 -57.19
N LEU A 258 -19.86 46.41 -57.13
CA LEU A 258 -20.71 46.82 -58.25
C LEU A 258 -20.71 48.36 -58.37
#